data_AF-A0A950G6V4-F1
#
_entry.id   AF-A0A950G6V4-F1
#
_cell.length_a   1.000
_cell.length_b   1.000
_cell.length_c   1.000
_cell.angle_alpha   90.00
_cell.angle_beta   90.00
_cell.angle_gamma   90.00
#
_symmetry.space_group_name_H-M   'P 1'
#
loop_
_entity.id
_entity.type
_entity.pdbx_description
1 polymer ?
#
loop_
_entity_poly.entity_id
_entity_poly.type
_entity_poly.pdbx_seq_one_letter_code
_entity_poly.pdbx_strand_id
1 'polypeptide(L)'
;MKTLTVRLPETLVAEIEAESRERRRSKSDIVRERLSVGRRITPRGALPEIIADVVGAVDDLPPDMSERVKDYLKIKGYGRKRPR
;
A
#
# COMPACT_ATOMS: atom_id res chain seq x y z
N MET A 1 14.79 -21.57 -7.33
CA MET A 1 13.85 -21.12 -8.38
C MET A 1 12.71 -22.13 -8.44
N LYS A 2 11.45 -21.70 -8.31
CA LYS A 2 10.28 -22.56 -8.56
C LYS A 2 9.75 -22.22 -9.96
N THR A 3 9.37 -23.23 -10.74
CA THR A 3 8.84 -23.05 -12.10
C THR A 3 7.32 -23.09 -12.06
N LEU A 4 6.67 -22.11 -12.70
CA LEU A 4 5.22 -21.99 -12.80
C LEU A 4 4.86 -21.93 -14.28
N THR A 5 3.92 -22.77 -14.71
CA THR A 5 3.39 -22.77 -16.09
C THR A 5 2.01 -22.17 -16.08
N VAL A 6 1.78 -21.10 -16.84
CA VAL A 6 0.51 -20.36 -16.89
C VAL A 6 0.13 -20.12 -18.35
N ARG A 7 -1.16 -20.23 -18.66
CA ARG A 7 -1.71 -19.78 -19.94
C ARG A 7 -2.00 -18.29 -19.85
N LEU A 8 -1.40 -17.51 -20.75
CA LEU A 8 -1.56 -16.07 -20.82
C LEU A 8 -2.31 -15.70 -22.11
N PRO A 9 -3.08 -14.60 -22.11
CA PRO A 9 -3.64 -14.03 -23.33
C PRO A 9 -2.53 -13.68 -24.33
N GLU A 10 -2.79 -13.88 -25.62
CA GLU A 10 -1.81 -13.65 -26.69
C GLU A 10 -1.33 -12.19 -26.73
N THR A 11 -2.23 -11.24 -26.44
CA THR A 11 -1.90 -9.81 -26.35
C THR A 11 -0.81 -9.54 -25.32
N LEU A 12 -0.93 -10.14 -24.14
CA LEU A 12 0.00 -9.95 -23.03
C LEU A 12 1.36 -10.61 -23.31
N VAL A 13 1.37 -11.72 -24.06
CA VAL A 13 2.61 -12.34 -24.55
C VAL A 13 3.32 -11.42 -25.54
N ALA A 14 2.59 -10.85 -26.51
CA ALA A 14 3.16 -9.93 -27.49
C ALA A 14 3.80 -8.69 -26.84
N GLU A 15 3.18 -8.12 -25.81
CA GLU A 15 3.74 -7.01 -25.03
C GLU A 15 5.04 -7.40 -24.31
N ILE A 16 5.09 -8.58 -23.68
CA ILE A 16 6.29 -9.07 -22.99
C ILE A 16 7.42 -9.31 -24.00
N GLU A 17 7.10 -9.81 -25.20
CA GLU A 17 8.08 -10.02 -26.26
C GLU A 17 8.63 -8.70 -26.80
N ALA A 18 7.78 -7.69 -27.00
CA ALA A 18 8.20 -6.36 -27.39
C ALA A 18 9.16 -5.74 -26.35
N GLU A 19 8.79 -5.81 -25.07
CA GLU A 19 9.61 -5.28 -23.97
C GLU A 19 10.93 -6.06 -23.81
N SER A 20 10.89 -7.39 -23.99
CA SER A 20 12.08 -8.25 -23.99
C SER A 20 13.08 -7.83 -25.07
N ARG A 21 12.60 -7.49 -26.27
CA ARG A 21 13.44 -7.00 -27.38
C ARG A 21 13.98 -5.61 -27.12
N GLU A 22 13.14 -4.69 -26.65
CA GLU A 22 13.53 -3.31 -26.33
C GLU A 22 14.61 -3.26 -25.25
N ARG A 23 14.40 -4.01 -24.16
CA ARG A 23 15.28 -3.98 -22.99
C ARG A 23 16.41 -5.02 -23.04
N ARG A 24 16.46 -5.85 -24.09
CA ARG A 24 17.40 -6.97 -24.27
C ARG A 24 17.47 -7.91 -23.04
N ARG A 25 16.33 -8.16 -22.41
CA ARG A 25 16.19 -9.05 -21.25
C ARG A 25 15.38 -10.28 -21.64
N SER A 26 15.56 -11.38 -20.90
CA SER A 26 14.76 -12.58 -21.15
C SER A 26 13.29 -12.33 -20.82
N LYS A 27 12.37 -13.00 -21.53
CA LYS A 27 10.91 -12.93 -21.25
C LYS A 27 10.63 -13.26 -19.78
N SER A 28 11.33 -14.27 -19.24
CA SER A 28 11.23 -14.68 -17.84
C SER A 28 11.67 -13.58 -16.87
N ASP A 29 12.71 -12.81 -17.20
CA ASP A 29 13.17 -11.72 -16.34
C ASP A 29 12.20 -10.54 -16.35
N ILE A 30 11.64 -10.20 -17.52
CA ILE A 30 10.56 -9.22 -17.63
C ILE A 30 9.34 -9.66 -16.80
N VAL A 31 8.93 -10.93 -16.89
CA VAL A 31 7.82 -11.47 -16.11
C VAL A 31 8.11 -11.43 -14.61
N ARG A 32 9.31 -11.83 -14.17
CA ARG A 32 9.71 -11.76 -12.75
C ARG A 32 9.72 -10.33 -12.25
N GLU A 33 10.24 -9.40 -13.03
CA GLU A 33 10.28 -7.98 -12.71
C GLU A 33 8.86 -7.41 -12.57
N ARG A 34 8.00 -7.61 -13.57
CA ARG A 34 6.59 -7.18 -13.53
C ARG A 34 5.83 -7.78 -12.33
N LEU A 35 6.02 -9.07 -12.03
CA LEU A 35 5.42 -9.71 -10.85
C LEU A 35 5.96 -9.13 -9.53
N SER A 36 7.25 -8.79 -9.47
CA SER A 36 7.87 -8.20 -8.29
C SER A 36 7.42 -6.75 -8.05
N VAL A 37 7.17 -5.99 -9.13
CA VAL A 37 6.67 -4.62 -9.07
C VAL A 37 5.19 -4.59 -8.72
N GLY A 38 4.37 -5.49 -9.30
CA GLY A 38 2.96 -5.66 -8.92
C GLY A 38 2.79 -5.96 -7.43
N ARG A 39 3.70 -6.74 -6.85
CA ARG A 39 3.76 -7.00 -5.40
C ARG A 39 4.08 -5.74 -4.56
N ARG A 40 4.71 -4.71 -5.12
CA ARG A 40 4.94 -3.43 -4.43
C ARG A 40 3.73 -2.50 -4.49
N ILE A 41 2.84 -2.68 -5.48
CA ILE A 41 1.63 -1.86 -5.66
C ILE A 41 0.46 -2.44 -4.85
N THR A 42 0.43 -3.75 -4.58
CA THR A 42 -0.36 -4.24 -3.45
C THR A 42 0.13 -3.54 -2.19
N PRO A 43 -0.75 -2.86 -1.44
CA PRO A 43 -0.33 -2.16 -0.23
C PRO A 43 0.45 -3.15 0.64
N ARG A 44 1.62 -2.69 1.12
CA ARG A 44 2.42 -3.48 2.06
C ARG A 44 1.52 -3.80 3.25
N GLY A 45 1.16 -5.07 3.35
CA GLY A 45 0.44 -5.65 4.46
C GLY A 45 -1.06 -5.79 4.26
N ALA A 46 -1.61 -6.84 4.87
CA ALA A 46 -3.04 -6.92 5.14
C ALA A 46 -3.45 -5.70 5.97
N LEU A 47 -4.72 -5.26 5.88
CA LEU A 47 -5.28 -4.15 6.65
C LEU A 47 -4.77 -4.04 8.11
N PRO A 48 -4.60 -5.13 8.89
CA PRO A 48 -4.04 -5.08 10.23
C PRO A 48 -2.61 -4.51 10.34
N GLU A 49 -1.73 -4.76 9.37
CA GLU A 49 -0.36 -4.25 9.36
C GLU A 49 -0.34 -2.74 9.08
N ILE A 50 -1.20 -2.28 8.16
CA ILE A 50 -1.39 -0.85 7.88
C ILE A 50 -1.96 -0.14 9.12
N ILE A 51 -2.89 -0.78 9.82
CA ILE A 51 -3.45 -0.25 11.08
C ILE A 51 -2.36 -0.19 12.15
N ALA A 52 -1.49 -1.21 12.26
CA ALA A 52 -0.39 -1.21 13.22
C ALA A 52 0.63 -0.08 12.97
N ASP A 53 0.91 0.26 11.71
CA ASP A 53 1.78 1.40 11.37
C ASP A 53 1.15 2.75 11.77
N VAL A 54 -0.17 2.83 11.88
CA VAL A 54 -0.92 4.04 12.28
C VAL A 54 -1.17 4.08 13.79
N VAL A 55 -1.38 2.93 14.42
CA VAL A 55 -1.61 2.79 15.87
C VAL A 55 -0.30 3.02 16.61
N GLY A 56 -0.22 4.13 17.35
CA GLY A 56 1.00 4.53 18.07
C GLY A 56 1.92 5.46 17.29
N ALA A 57 1.54 5.88 16.07
CA ALA A 57 2.28 6.88 15.29
C ALA A 57 2.21 8.31 15.87
N VAL A 58 1.43 8.52 16.93
CA VAL A 58 1.27 9.80 17.60
C VAL A 58 1.52 9.59 19.09
N ASP A 59 2.63 10.14 19.56
CA ASP A 59 2.98 10.19 20.97
C ASP A 59 2.07 11.16 21.75
N ASP A 60 1.99 11.00 23.07
CA ASP A 60 1.24 11.86 24.01
C ASP A 60 -0.29 11.91 23.83
N LEU A 61 -0.88 10.91 23.18
CA LEU A 61 -2.34 10.74 23.17
C LEU A 61 -2.81 10.16 24.51
N PRO A 62 -3.89 10.73 25.11
CA PRO A 62 -4.58 10.12 26.23
C PRO A 62 -4.93 8.63 25.95
N PRO A 63 -4.71 7.73 26.93
CA PRO A 63 -4.86 6.28 26.76
C PRO A 63 -6.29 5.83 26.41
N ASP A 64 -7.27 6.71 26.57
CA ASP A 64 -8.67 6.40 26.30
C ASP A 64 -9.37 7.56 25.59
N MET A 65 -9.06 7.68 24.30
CA MET A 65 -9.77 8.59 23.43
C MET A 65 -11.19 8.13 23.15
N SER A 66 -11.47 6.84 23.11
CA SER A 66 -12.77 6.27 22.77
C SER A 66 -13.87 6.68 23.74
N GLU A 67 -13.59 6.68 25.04
CA GLU A 67 -14.61 7.00 26.05
C GLU A 67 -14.63 8.51 26.35
N ARG A 68 -13.52 9.23 26.12
CA ARG A 68 -13.35 10.63 26.54
C ARG A 68 -13.17 11.63 25.40
N VAL A 69 -13.57 11.27 24.18
CA VAL A 69 -13.45 12.11 22.96
C VAL A 69 -13.84 13.57 23.22
N LYS A 70 -15.00 13.81 23.86
CA LYS A 70 -15.55 15.16 24.05
C LYS A 70 -14.69 16.02 24.99
N ASP A 71 -14.11 15.43 26.03
CA ASP A 71 -13.27 16.15 26.99
C ASP A 71 -11.97 16.58 26.32
N TYR A 72 -11.36 15.67 25.55
CA TYR A 72 -10.13 15.97 24.81
C TYR A 72 -10.33 17.07 23.76
N LEU A 73 -11.40 16.98 22.97
CA LEU A 73 -11.73 18.01 21.98
C LEU A 73 -11.94 19.38 22.63
N LYS A 74 -12.60 19.44 23.80
CA LYS A 74 -12.73 20.69 24.57
C LYS A 74 -11.40 21.25 25.05
N ILE A 75 -10.51 20.41 25.59
CA ILE A 75 -9.16 20.83 26.03
C ILE A 75 -8.36 21.40 24.86
N LYS A 76 -8.44 20.78 23.68
CA LYS A 76 -7.80 21.28 22.45
C LYS A 76 -8.48 22.51 21.84
N GLY A 77 -9.51 23.08 22.50
CA GLY A 77 -10.19 24.29 22.07
C GLY A 77 -11.10 24.09 20.85
N TYR A 78 -11.41 22.84 20.50
CA TYR A 78 -12.32 22.51 19.42
C TYR A 78 -13.74 23.00 19.73
N GLY A 79 -14.48 23.46 18.71
CA GLY A 79 -15.85 23.94 18.86
C GLY A 79 -15.99 25.37 19.37
N ARG A 80 -14.91 26.13 19.57
CA ARG A 80 -15.00 27.58 19.81
C ARG A 80 -15.38 28.30 18.52
N LYS A 81 -16.52 29.00 18.56
CA LYS A 81 -16.95 29.88 17.46
C LYS A 81 -15.96 31.05 17.37
N ARG A 82 -15.34 31.25 16.21
CA ARG A 82 -14.45 32.39 15.99
C ARG A 82 -15.27 33.69 16.12
N PRO A 83 -14.75 34.73 16.80
CA PRO A 83 -15.37 36.04 16.74
C PRO A 83 -15.38 36.51 15.27
N ARG A 84 -16.53 37.03 14.83
CA ARG A 84 -16.70 37.58 13.48
C ARG A 84 -16.00 38.92 13.37
#